data_AF-A0A6G8QEW5-F1
#
_entry.id   AF-A0A6G8QEW5-F1
#
_cell.length_a   1.000
_cell.length_b   1.000
_cell.length_c   1.000
_cell.angle_alpha   90.00
_cell.angle_beta   90.00
_cell.angle_gamma   90.00
#
_symmetry.space_group_name_H-M   'P 1'
#
loop_
_entity.id
_entity.type
_entity.pdbx_description
1 polymer ?
#
loop_
_entity_poly.entity_id
_entity_poly.type
_entity_poly.pdbx_seq_one_letter_code
_entity_poly.pdbx_strand_id
1 'polypeptide(L)'
;MDGLDDPIAEICSEERGVDNRTLKKVVELAVEIAREGREGRKIGTLFTVGDHEEVLVRSRPLILDPLTGHPDDKKRVKDPDMRETIKELAQLDGAFVVSDGGVVVSAARYLDAASRNLDIPLGLGSRHMAAASISRNTGTVAVAVSESSTVRVFDEGGVVAEVVPEVWMLRGYGPYPGR
;
A
#
# COMPACT_ATOMS: atom_id res chain seq x y z
N MET A 1 -22.17 23.42 3.58
CA MET A 1 -22.11 22.13 4.33
C MET A 1 -20.74 21.63 4.01
N ASP A 2 -19.79 22.26 4.69
CA ASP A 2 -18.42 22.39 4.23
C ASP A 2 -17.60 21.19 4.69
N GLY A 3 -16.58 20.88 3.89
CA GLY A 3 -15.86 19.62 3.89
C GLY A 3 -15.43 19.17 5.28
N LEU A 4 -15.80 17.94 5.60
CA LEU A 4 -14.95 17.12 6.44
C LEU A 4 -13.67 16.89 5.63
N ASP A 5 -12.56 17.51 6.06
CA ASP A 5 -11.22 17.34 5.48
C ASP A 5 -10.91 15.86 5.33
N ASP A 6 -11.05 15.28 4.13
CA ASP A 6 -10.75 13.88 3.88
C ASP A 6 -9.24 13.69 4.11
N PRO A 7 -8.81 13.02 5.19
CA PRO A 7 -7.39 12.93 5.50
C PRO A 7 -6.64 12.02 4.49
N ILE A 8 -7.36 11.28 3.63
CA ILE A 8 -6.78 10.61 2.46
C ILE A 8 -6.57 11.61 1.30
N ALA A 9 -7.36 12.68 1.21
CA ALA A 9 -7.19 13.69 0.17
C ALA A 9 -5.86 14.45 0.33
N GLU A 10 -5.38 14.67 1.56
CA GLU A 10 -4.04 15.23 1.81
C GLU A 10 -2.91 14.28 1.33
N ILE A 11 -3.18 12.98 1.32
CA ILE A 11 -2.25 11.94 0.81
C ILE A 11 -2.21 11.93 -0.72
N CYS A 12 -3.18 12.53 -1.39
CA CYS A 12 -3.26 12.55 -2.85
C CYS A 12 -2.81 13.93 -3.36
N SER A 13 -1.68 13.99 -4.07
CA SER A 13 -1.22 15.23 -4.72
C SER A 13 -0.78 14.94 -6.15
N GLU A 14 -0.96 15.90 -7.05
CA GLU A 14 -0.56 15.75 -8.45
C GLU A 14 0.96 15.67 -8.63
N GLU A 15 1.74 16.11 -7.65
CA GLU A 15 3.21 16.14 -7.70
C GLU A 15 3.86 14.75 -7.66
N ARG A 16 3.18 13.72 -7.13
CA ARG A 16 3.76 12.37 -6.92
C ARG A 16 3.86 11.52 -8.19
N GLY A 17 3.31 11.97 -9.32
CA GLY A 17 3.40 11.27 -10.60
C GLY A 17 2.65 9.94 -10.68
N VAL A 18 1.73 9.66 -9.75
CA VAL A 18 0.87 8.46 -9.74
C VAL A 18 -0.61 8.83 -9.75
N ASP A 19 -1.47 7.95 -10.25
CA ASP A 19 -2.92 8.16 -10.28
C ASP A 19 -3.49 8.21 -8.87
N ASN A 20 -3.97 9.40 -8.50
CA ASN A 20 -4.52 9.67 -7.17
C ASN A 20 -5.74 8.82 -6.83
N ARG A 21 -6.53 8.36 -7.82
CA ARG A 21 -7.69 7.49 -7.55
C ARG A 21 -7.24 6.10 -7.15
N THR A 22 -6.24 5.55 -7.84
CA THR A 22 -5.61 4.28 -7.49
C THR A 22 -4.92 4.37 -6.13
N LEU A 23 -4.10 5.41 -5.89
CA LEU A 23 -3.43 5.60 -4.61
C LEU A 23 -4.44 5.67 -3.46
N LYS A 24 -5.51 6.46 -3.61
CA LYS A 24 -6.60 6.53 -2.64
C LYS A 24 -7.19 5.15 -2.33
N LYS A 25 -7.52 4.36 -3.36
CA LYS A 25 -8.12 3.02 -3.19
C LYS A 25 -7.17 2.03 -2.49
N VAL A 26 -5.87 2.15 -2.72
CA VAL A 26 -4.83 1.36 -2.04
C VAL A 26 -4.69 1.80 -0.58
N VAL A 27 -4.66 3.09 -0.29
CA VAL A 27 -4.62 3.60 1.10
C VAL A 27 -5.87 3.19 1.88
N GLU A 28 -7.06 3.29 1.29
CA GLU A 28 -8.31 2.79 1.89
C GLU A 28 -8.20 1.29 2.22
N LEU A 29 -7.67 0.48 1.31
CA LEU A 29 -7.46 -0.96 1.56
C LEU A 29 -6.42 -1.21 2.66
N ALA A 30 -5.33 -0.46 2.67
CA ALA A 30 -4.29 -0.55 3.70
C ALA A 30 -4.87 -0.22 5.09
N VAL A 31 -5.76 0.78 5.18
CA VAL A 31 -6.48 1.12 6.41
C VAL A 31 -7.45 0.00 6.82
N GLU A 32 -8.18 -0.60 5.87
CA GLU A 32 -9.02 -1.78 6.14
C GLU A 32 -8.19 -2.94 6.73
N ILE A 33 -7.06 -3.28 6.11
CA ILE A 33 -6.14 -4.33 6.57
C ILE A 33 -5.60 -4.01 7.97
N ALA A 34 -5.17 -2.77 8.22
CA ALA A 34 -4.66 -2.35 9.53
C ALA A 34 -5.71 -2.50 10.64
N ARG A 35 -6.99 -2.26 10.31
CA ARG A 35 -8.11 -2.36 11.24
C ARG A 35 -8.51 -3.80 11.50
N GLU A 36 -8.90 -4.48 10.43
CA GLU A 36 -9.52 -5.81 10.48
C GLU A 36 -8.48 -6.89 10.79
N GLY A 37 -7.25 -6.72 10.30
CA GLY A 37 -6.29 -7.81 10.25
C GLY A 37 -6.87 -9.01 9.50
N ARG A 38 -6.47 -10.22 9.91
CA ARG A 38 -7.07 -11.47 9.44
C ARG A 38 -6.97 -12.52 10.53
N GLU A 39 -8.03 -13.30 10.73
CA GLU A 39 -8.06 -14.39 11.71
C GLU A 39 -7.62 -13.96 13.13
N GLY A 40 -7.96 -12.72 13.52
CA GLY A 40 -7.61 -12.14 14.82
C GLY A 40 -6.15 -11.68 14.95
N ARG A 41 -5.38 -11.67 13.86
CA ARG A 41 -3.97 -11.23 13.83
C ARG A 41 -3.82 -9.94 13.04
N LYS A 42 -2.90 -9.08 13.50
CA LYS A 42 -2.45 -7.94 12.71
C LYS A 42 -1.54 -8.43 11.59
N ILE A 43 -1.79 -7.94 10.38
CA ILE A 43 -0.99 -8.28 9.20
C ILE A 43 -0.23 -7.05 8.76
N GLY A 44 1.09 -7.18 8.66
CA GLY A 44 1.90 -6.21 7.95
C GLY A 44 1.81 -6.43 6.45
N THR A 45 1.63 -5.36 5.67
CA THR A 45 1.44 -5.45 4.22
C THR A 45 2.19 -4.33 3.52
N LEU A 46 2.73 -4.58 2.33
CA LEU A 46 3.41 -3.57 1.52
C LEU A 46 2.78 -3.51 0.13
N PHE A 47 2.44 -2.31 -0.30
CA PHE A 47 1.98 -2.01 -1.66
C PHE A 47 2.95 -1.04 -2.33
N THR A 48 3.04 -1.13 -3.65
CA THR A 48 3.61 -0.11 -4.53
C THR A 48 2.54 0.31 -5.53
N VAL A 49 2.50 1.59 -5.88
CA VAL A 49 1.50 2.17 -6.78
C VAL A 49 2.21 2.99 -7.85
N GLY A 50 1.97 2.66 -9.12
CA GLY A 50 2.66 3.30 -10.24
C GLY A 50 4.05 2.70 -10.49
N ASP A 51 4.63 3.04 -11.64
CA ASP A 51 5.94 2.55 -12.12
C ASP A 51 6.19 1.03 -11.93
N HIS A 52 5.12 0.26 -12.11
CA HIS A 52 5.11 -1.18 -11.81
C HIS A 52 6.14 -1.99 -12.60
N GLU A 53 6.48 -1.58 -13.82
CA GLU A 53 7.50 -2.26 -14.63
C GLU A 53 8.88 -2.17 -13.97
N GLU A 54 9.27 -0.97 -13.50
CA GLU A 54 10.55 -0.80 -12.81
C GLU A 54 10.57 -1.49 -11.45
N VAL A 55 9.43 -1.50 -10.73
CA VAL A 55 9.29 -2.26 -9.48
C VAL A 55 9.46 -3.76 -9.73
N LEU A 56 8.94 -4.30 -10.83
CA LEU A 56 9.13 -5.70 -11.19
C LEU A 56 10.59 -6.03 -11.54
N VAL A 57 11.31 -5.11 -12.20
CA VAL A 57 12.75 -5.24 -12.47
C VAL A 57 13.57 -5.25 -11.16
N ARG A 58 13.16 -4.47 -10.16
CA ARG A 58 13.82 -4.36 -8.83
C ARG A 58 13.22 -5.26 -7.76
N SER A 59 12.62 -6.36 -8.17
CA SER A 59 12.07 -7.32 -7.23
C SER A 59 12.18 -8.72 -7.76
N ARG A 60 11.92 -9.69 -6.88
CA ARG A 60 11.84 -11.10 -7.23
C ARG A 60 10.65 -11.76 -6.56
N PRO A 61 10.02 -12.74 -7.22
CA PRO A 61 8.91 -13.46 -6.61
C PRO A 61 9.46 -14.37 -5.49
N LEU A 62 8.79 -14.36 -4.32
CA LEU A 62 9.13 -15.23 -3.20
C LEU A 62 8.56 -16.64 -3.37
N ILE A 63 7.43 -16.73 -4.06
CA ILE A 63 6.74 -17.95 -4.46
C ILE A 63 6.29 -17.79 -5.92
N LEU A 64 5.68 -18.81 -6.53
CA LEU A 64 4.99 -18.61 -7.80
C LEU A 64 3.98 -17.47 -7.65
N ASP A 65 4.02 -16.52 -8.58
CA ASP A 65 3.15 -15.34 -8.50
C ASP A 65 1.68 -15.78 -8.59
N PRO A 66 0.89 -15.58 -7.53
CA PRO A 66 -0.48 -16.09 -7.45
C PRO A 66 -1.44 -15.33 -8.38
N LEU A 67 -1.02 -14.21 -8.96
CA LEU A 67 -1.83 -13.40 -9.87
C LEU A 67 -1.51 -13.66 -11.35
N THR A 68 -0.46 -14.43 -11.63
CA THR A 68 -0.06 -14.77 -13.01
C THR A 68 -1.14 -15.63 -13.68
N GLY A 69 -1.48 -15.28 -14.93
CA GLY A 69 -2.50 -15.99 -15.72
C GLY A 69 -3.93 -15.54 -15.45
N HIS A 70 -4.16 -14.68 -14.45
CA HIS A 70 -5.46 -14.06 -14.21
C HIS A 70 -5.62 -12.75 -15.00
N PRO A 71 -6.81 -12.48 -15.56
CA PRO A 71 -7.04 -11.31 -16.39
C PRO A 71 -7.11 -10.02 -15.57
N ASP A 72 -6.70 -8.90 -16.16
CA ASP A 72 -6.54 -7.63 -15.45
C ASP A 72 -7.84 -7.00 -14.94
N ASP A 73 -8.98 -7.32 -15.56
CA ASP A 73 -10.31 -6.87 -15.13
C ASP A 73 -10.67 -7.42 -13.74
N LYS A 74 -10.26 -8.66 -13.45
CA LYS A 74 -10.47 -9.32 -12.13
C LYS A 74 -9.46 -8.91 -11.06
N LYS A 75 -8.37 -8.24 -11.45
CA LYS A 75 -7.28 -7.84 -10.55
C LYS A 75 -7.34 -6.37 -10.16
N ARG A 76 -8.48 -5.71 -10.34
CA ARG A 76 -8.61 -4.28 -10.03
C ARG A 76 -8.71 -4.06 -8.53
N VAL A 77 -7.93 -3.13 -7.96
CA VAL A 77 -7.93 -2.82 -6.51
C VAL A 77 -9.29 -2.32 -5.98
N LYS A 78 -10.13 -1.80 -6.88
CA LYS A 78 -11.50 -1.37 -6.57
C LYS A 78 -12.50 -2.53 -6.51
N ASP A 79 -12.15 -3.69 -7.06
CA ASP A 79 -13.01 -4.87 -7.08
C ASP A 79 -13.06 -5.49 -5.68
N PRO A 80 -14.24 -5.63 -5.06
CA PRO A 80 -14.38 -6.25 -3.75
C PRO A 80 -13.78 -7.66 -3.65
N ASP A 81 -13.93 -8.49 -4.69
CA ASP A 81 -13.41 -9.87 -4.68
C ASP A 81 -11.88 -9.87 -4.71
N MET A 82 -11.28 -8.93 -5.46
CA MET A 82 -9.83 -8.75 -5.45
C MET A 82 -9.34 -8.22 -4.11
N ARG A 83 -10.08 -7.33 -3.43
CA ARG A 83 -9.71 -6.84 -2.10
C ARG A 83 -9.67 -7.96 -1.07
N GLU A 84 -10.65 -8.85 -1.07
CA GLU A 84 -10.63 -10.04 -0.21
C GLU A 84 -9.47 -10.97 -0.57
N THR A 85 -9.19 -11.17 -1.87
CA THR A 85 -8.02 -11.92 -2.32
C THR A 85 -6.71 -11.31 -1.81
N ILE A 86 -6.57 -9.98 -1.84
CA ILE A 86 -5.41 -9.27 -1.28
C ILE A 86 -5.29 -9.57 0.21
N LYS A 87 -6.39 -9.55 0.99
CA LYS A 87 -6.35 -9.85 2.42
C LYS A 87 -5.90 -11.29 2.70
N GLU A 88 -6.29 -12.26 1.88
CA GLU A 88 -5.77 -13.63 1.99
C GLU A 88 -4.27 -13.70 1.69
N LEU A 89 -3.86 -13.09 0.57
CA LEU A 89 -2.46 -13.10 0.12
C LEU A 89 -1.55 -12.25 1.01
N ALA A 90 -2.07 -11.25 1.71
CA ALA A 90 -1.30 -10.39 2.61
C ALA A 90 -0.75 -11.16 3.82
N GLN A 91 -1.29 -12.34 4.12
CA GLN A 91 -0.72 -13.26 5.11
C GLN A 91 0.61 -13.86 4.66
N LEU A 92 0.90 -13.83 3.35
CA LEU A 92 2.19 -14.19 2.80
C LEU A 92 3.19 -13.04 2.98
N ASP A 93 4.48 -13.35 2.89
CA ASP A 93 5.51 -12.31 2.90
C ASP A 93 5.67 -11.64 1.53
N GLY A 94 6.19 -10.41 1.54
CA GLY A 94 6.45 -9.61 0.36
C GLY A 94 5.44 -8.48 0.10
N ALA A 95 5.53 -7.92 -1.10
CA ALA A 95 4.77 -6.76 -1.54
C ALA A 95 3.78 -7.10 -2.66
N PHE A 96 2.74 -6.28 -2.74
CA PHE A 96 1.85 -6.16 -3.89
C PHE A 96 2.34 -5.05 -4.82
N VAL A 97 2.37 -5.32 -6.12
CA VAL A 97 2.72 -4.35 -7.14
C VAL A 97 1.45 -3.91 -7.87
N VAL A 98 1.09 -2.64 -7.75
CA VAL A 98 -0.14 -2.08 -8.32
C VAL A 98 0.22 -1.10 -9.43
N SER A 99 -0.33 -1.32 -10.62
CA SER A 99 -0.15 -0.39 -11.74
C SER A 99 -0.90 0.92 -11.50
N ASP A 100 -0.55 1.93 -12.27
CA ASP A 100 -1.22 3.24 -12.22
C ASP A 100 -2.73 3.15 -12.52
N GLY A 101 -3.11 2.22 -13.41
CA GLY A 101 -4.51 1.90 -13.71
C GLY A 101 -5.24 1.09 -12.62
N GLY A 102 -4.61 0.83 -11.48
CA GLY A 102 -5.20 0.13 -10.35
C GLY A 102 -5.37 -1.37 -10.55
N VAL A 103 -4.54 -1.99 -11.40
CA VAL A 103 -4.44 -3.45 -11.53
C VAL A 103 -3.36 -3.94 -10.57
N VAL A 104 -3.66 -4.93 -9.73
CA VAL A 104 -2.63 -5.64 -8.96
C VAL A 104 -1.90 -6.58 -9.92
N VAL A 105 -0.70 -6.19 -10.32
CA VAL A 105 0.08 -6.87 -11.34
C VAL A 105 0.75 -8.12 -10.79
N SER A 106 1.21 -8.05 -9.54
CA SER A 106 1.96 -9.12 -8.88
C SER A 106 1.78 -9.08 -7.37
N ALA A 107 1.95 -10.22 -6.70
CA ALA A 107 1.94 -10.35 -5.25
C ALA A 107 3.12 -11.22 -4.76
N ALA A 108 3.35 -11.23 -3.45
CA ALA A 108 4.45 -11.97 -2.82
C ALA A 108 5.83 -11.61 -3.41
N ARG A 109 6.05 -10.32 -3.69
CA ARG A 109 7.32 -9.81 -4.26
C ARG A 109 8.28 -9.36 -3.15
N TYR A 110 9.49 -9.90 -3.15
CA TYR A 110 10.59 -9.32 -2.40
C TYR A 110 11.13 -8.12 -3.16
N LEU A 111 11.02 -6.92 -2.59
CA LEU A 111 11.56 -5.71 -3.17
C LEU A 111 13.04 -5.58 -2.79
N ASP A 112 13.90 -5.38 -3.78
CA ASP A 112 15.34 -5.25 -3.54
C ASP A 112 15.64 -3.92 -2.86
N ALA A 113 15.85 -3.97 -1.54
CA ALA A 113 16.15 -2.79 -0.75
C ALA A 113 17.65 -2.48 -0.81
N ALA A 114 18.05 -1.50 -1.62
CA ALA A 114 19.36 -0.88 -1.51
C ALA A 114 19.38 0.07 -0.30
N SER A 115 20.24 -0.21 0.68
CA SER A 115 20.28 0.47 1.98
C SER A 115 21.04 1.80 2.01
N ARG A 116 21.53 2.29 0.87
CA ARG A 116 22.38 3.50 0.87
C ARG A 116 21.50 4.76 0.95
N ASN A 117 21.75 5.56 1.99
CA ASN A 117 21.25 6.92 2.20
C ASN A 117 19.76 7.10 2.53
N LEU A 118 19.04 6.08 3.00
CA LEU A 118 17.63 6.25 3.38
C LEU A 118 17.52 6.91 4.77
N ASP A 119 16.85 8.05 4.84
CA ASP A 119 16.61 8.78 6.10
C ASP A 119 15.28 8.31 6.71
N ILE A 120 15.33 7.14 7.33
CA ILE A 120 14.14 6.44 7.84
C ILE A 120 14.08 6.62 9.37
N PRO A 121 12.93 7.04 9.93
CA PRO A 121 12.74 7.11 11.37
C PRO A 121 13.14 5.82 12.10
N LEU A 122 13.79 5.96 13.26
CA LEU A 122 14.15 4.83 14.12
C LEU A 122 12.90 4.04 14.52
N GLY A 123 13.00 2.70 14.56
CA GLY A 123 11.91 1.79 14.93
C GLY A 123 11.10 1.23 13.75
N LEU A 124 11.48 1.53 12.52
CA LEU A 124 10.83 1.01 11.32
C LEU A 124 11.48 -0.31 10.84
N GLY A 125 10.67 -1.37 10.76
CA GLY A 125 11.10 -2.71 10.33
C GLY A 125 11.38 -2.88 8.82
N SER A 126 11.68 -4.12 8.40
CA SER A 126 12.10 -4.48 7.04
C SER A 126 11.15 -4.00 5.92
N ARG A 127 9.83 -4.06 6.13
CA ARG A 127 8.84 -3.59 5.13
C ARG A 127 8.91 -2.08 4.89
N HIS A 128 9.18 -1.30 5.94
CA HIS A 128 9.35 0.15 5.80
C HIS A 128 10.66 0.49 5.08
N MET A 129 11.74 -0.26 5.38
CA MET A 129 13.01 -0.14 4.64
C MET A 129 12.81 -0.44 3.15
N ALA A 130 12.04 -1.49 2.83
CA ALA A 130 11.69 -1.83 1.46
C ALA A 130 10.84 -0.73 0.79
N ALA A 131 9.83 -0.19 1.49
CA ALA A 131 8.97 0.89 1.00
C ALA A 131 9.77 2.16 0.66
N ALA A 132 10.66 2.59 1.57
CA ALA A 132 11.52 3.74 1.36
C ALA A 132 12.55 3.49 0.24
N SER A 133 13.14 2.29 0.18
CA SER A 133 14.12 1.98 -0.86
C SER A 133 13.48 1.94 -2.25
N ILE A 134 12.32 1.29 -2.40
CA ILE A 134 11.68 1.15 -3.72
C ILE A 134 11.16 2.51 -4.22
N SER A 135 10.46 3.28 -3.37
CA SER A 135 9.93 4.61 -3.74
C SER A 135 11.02 5.63 -4.07
N ARG A 136 12.25 5.42 -3.60
CA ARG A 136 13.39 6.26 -4.00
C ARG A 136 13.97 5.89 -5.36
N ASN A 137 13.97 4.61 -5.67
CA ASN A 137 14.70 4.06 -6.83
C ASN A 137 13.81 3.81 -8.04
N THR A 138 12.52 4.14 -7.94
CA THR A 138 11.49 4.07 -8.97
C THR A 138 10.51 5.24 -8.80
N GLY A 139 9.66 5.52 -9.79
CA GLY A 139 8.59 6.51 -9.71
C GLY A 139 7.32 5.98 -9.03
N THR A 140 7.45 5.15 -8.01
CA THR A 140 6.31 4.52 -7.31
C THR A 140 6.06 5.18 -5.97
N VAL A 141 4.80 5.25 -5.56
CA VAL A 141 4.44 5.52 -4.17
C VAL A 141 4.26 4.20 -3.44
N ALA A 142 4.93 4.04 -2.29
CA ALA A 142 4.82 2.82 -1.49
C ALA A 142 3.92 3.02 -0.27
N VAL A 143 3.04 2.06 0.02
CA VAL A 143 2.12 2.09 1.16
C VAL A 143 2.39 0.89 2.05
N ALA A 144 2.85 1.13 3.28
CA ALA A 144 3.19 0.09 4.24
C ALA A 144 2.20 0.07 5.41
N VAL A 145 1.69 -1.11 5.74
CA VAL A 145 0.92 -1.41 6.95
C VAL A 145 1.85 -2.10 7.94
N SER A 146 1.94 -1.55 9.15
CA SER A 146 2.70 -2.16 10.24
C SER A 146 1.86 -3.20 11.00
N GLU A 147 2.53 -4.14 11.65
CA GLU A 147 1.89 -5.08 12.59
C GLU A 147 1.33 -4.36 13.84
N SER A 148 1.75 -3.11 14.08
CA SER A 148 1.15 -2.19 15.06
C SER A 148 -0.05 -1.41 14.51
N SER A 149 -0.61 -1.81 13.36
CA SER A 149 -1.81 -1.20 12.74
C SER A 149 -1.66 0.25 12.28
N THR A 150 -0.45 0.68 11.94
CA THR A 150 -0.19 2.01 11.37
C THR A 150 0.00 1.88 9.86
N VAL A 151 -0.60 2.78 9.08
CA VAL A 151 -0.34 2.88 7.64
C VAL A 151 0.60 4.05 7.39
N ARG A 152 1.64 3.84 6.58
CA ARG A 152 2.58 4.88 6.17
C ARG A 152 2.69 4.92 4.65
N VAL A 153 2.77 6.13 4.12
CA VAL A 153 2.99 6.37 2.70
C VAL A 153 4.39 6.92 2.50
N PHE A 154 5.10 6.31 1.56
CA PHE A 154 6.47 6.63 1.22
C PHE A 154 6.56 7.12 -0.22
N ASP A 155 7.30 8.18 -0.41
CA ASP A 155 7.55 8.82 -1.70
C ASP A 155 8.96 9.39 -1.70
N GLU A 156 9.69 9.22 -2.80
CA GLU A 156 11.12 9.53 -2.94
C GLU A 156 12.02 9.03 -1.78
N GLY A 157 11.59 7.96 -1.10
CA GLY A 157 12.26 7.36 0.04
C GLY A 157 12.02 8.01 1.41
N GLY A 158 11.18 9.04 1.48
CA GLY A 158 10.72 9.66 2.73
C GLY A 158 9.30 9.25 3.11
N VAL A 159 8.95 9.36 4.39
CA VAL A 159 7.55 9.21 4.83
C VAL A 159 6.83 10.53 4.56
N VAL A 160 5.80 10.50 3.71
CA VAL A 160 5.01 11.68 3.34
C VAL A 160 3.64 11.73 4.02
N ALA A 161 3.17 10.59 4.55
CA ALA A 161 1.95 10.54 5.35
C ALA A 161 1.95 9.36 6.33
N GLU A 162 1.24 9.53 7.44
CA GLU A 162 0.99 8.49 8.43
C GLU A 162 -0.49 8.50 8.83
N VAL A 163 -1.09 7.31 8.86
CA VAL A 163 -2.48 7.08 9.26
C VAL A 163 -2.51 6.09 10.40
N VAL A 164 -3.06 6.54 11.53
CA VAL A 164 -3.41 5.69 12.67
C VAL A 164 -4.93 5.52 12.65
N PRO A 165 -5.45 4.33 12.26
CA PRO A 165 -6.89 4.14 12.03
C PRO A 165 -7.78 4.49 13.23
N GLU A 166 -7.31 4.24 14.45
CA GLU A 166 -8.05 4.59 15.67
C GLU A 166 -8.23 6.11 15.84
N VAL A 167 -7.18 6.89 15.54
CA VAL A 167 -7.22 8.36 15.59
C VAL A 167 -8.15 8.91 14.51
N TRP A 168 -8.17 8.28 13.33
CA TRP A 168 -9.08 8.64 12.25
C TRP A 168 -10.55 8.43 12.60
N MET A 169 -10.88 7.36 13.35
CA MET A 169 -12.25 7.13 13.81
C MET A 169 -12.70 8.16 14.85
N LEU A 170 -11.82 8.56 15.77
CA LEU A 170 -12.12 9.60 16.76
C LEU A 170 -12.41 10.96 16.10
N ARG A 171 -11.89 11.19 14.89
CA ARG A 171 -12.15 12.40 14.10
C ARG A 171 -13.33 12.27 13.13
N GLY A 172 -14.03 11.14 13.09
CA GLY A 172 -15.25 10.95 12.28
C GLY A 172 -15.02 10.51 10.83
N TYR A 173 -13.81 10.08 10.45
CA TYR A 173 -13.44 9.72 9.07
C TYR A 173 -13.65 8.23 8.73
N GLY A 174 -14.80 7.67 9.10
CA GLY A 174 -15.14 6.29 8.74
C GLY A 174 -15.39 6.13 7.24
N PRO A 175 -14.93 5.04 6.58
CA PRO A 175 -15.13 4.83 5.15
C PRO A 175 -16.60 4.59 4.74
N TYR A 176 -17.53 4.53 5.70
CA TYR A 176 -18.96 4.40 5.45
C TYR A 176 -19.76 5.15 6.54
N PRO A 177 -20.67 6.08 6.18
CA PRO A 177 -21.73 6.49 7.08
C PRO A 177 -22.65 5.28 7.32
N GLY A 178 -23.10 5.12 8.57
CA GLY A 178 -23.82 3.93 9.03
C GLY A 178 -24.98 3.50 8.11
N ARG A 179 -25.17 2.18 8.04
CA ARG A 179 -26.52 1.63 7.98
C ARG A 179 -27.14 1.69 9.37
#